data_AF-A0A0G0JMD1-F1
#
_entry.id   AF-A0A0G0JMD1-F1
#
_cell.length_a   1.000
_cell.length_b   1.000
_cell.length_c   1.000
_cell.angle_alpha   90.00
_cell.angle_beta   90.00
_cell.angle_gamma   90.00
#
_symmetry.space_group_name_H-M   'P 1'
#
loop_
_entity.id
_entity.type
_entity.pdbx_description
1 polymer ?
#
loop_
_entity_poly.entity_id
_entity_poly.type
_entity_poly.pdbx_seq_one_letter_code
_entity_poly.pdbx_strand_id
1 'polypeptide(L)'
;MTTIDFSKGLDFSPLERLGVTKEQSIKLLTAFSPIIDLELQNRIRSVFSDEESKAIGIEAEGKGIKPEDGMFFLEEKYHAKTGRYFMEEMRLLFNDYINHAANIIAQARRDTKYFTESGQNNLSQFDKLISEQKWEDAAKLLDEVLKNKEAQLTPNN
;
A
#
# COMPACT_ATOMS: atom_id res chain seq x y z
N MET A 1 23.51 -12.27 -5.75
CA MET A 1 22.52 -11.29 -5.25
C MET A 1 21.22 -11.60 -5.96
N THR A 2 20.35 -12.39 -5.34
CA THR A 2 19.07 -12.79 -5.93
C THR A 2 18.17 -11.57 -5.89
N THR A 3 17.96 -10.92 -7.03
CA THR A 3 16.96 -9.86 -7.16
C THR A 3 15.63 -10.49 -6.79
N ILE A 4 15.08 -10.13 -5.63
CA ILE A 4 13.71 -10.49 -5.28
C ILE A 4 12.84 -9.83 -6.33
N ASP A 5 12.23 -10.63 -7.19
CA ASP A 5 11.26 -10.15 -8.17
C ASP A 5 10.01 -9.72 -7.39
N PHE A 6 9.97 -8.43 -7.06
CA PHE A 6 8.88 -7.76 -6.36
C PHE A 6 7.52 -7.97 -7.05
N SER A 7 7.51 -8.27 -8.36
CA SER A 7 6.28 -8.49 -9.11
C SER A 7 5.66 -9.87 -8.88
N LYS A 8 6.39 -10.80 -8.25
CA LYS A 8 5.92 -12.16 -8.01
C LYS A 8 4.89 -12.19 -6.87
N GLY A 9 3.65 -12.48 -7.22
CA GLY A 9 2.51 -12.52 -6.28
C GLY A 9 1.66 -11.25 -6.29
N LEU A 10 1.97 -10.28 -7.17
CA LEU A 10 1.12 -9.13 -7.41
C LEU A 10 0.11 -9.42 -8.53
N ASP A 11 -1.16 -9.11 -8.28
CA ASP A 11 -2.24 -9.26 -9.25
C ASP A 11 -2.53 -7.91 -9.93
N PHE A 12 -1.92 -7.68 -11.09
CA PHE A 12 -2.14 -6.48 -11.89
C PHE A 12 -3.44 -6.49 -12.69
N SER A 13 -4.18 -7.61 -12.73
CA SER A 13 -5.36 -7.76 -13.57
C SER A 13 -6.45 -6.69 -13.33
N PRO A 14 -6.68 -6.14 -12.11
CA PRO A 14 -7.65 -5.06 -11.90
C PRO A 14 -7.31 -3.79 -12.69
N LEU A 15 -6.03 -3.43 -12.78
CA LEU A 15 -5.55 -2.26 -13.52
C LEU A 15 -5.47 -2.54 -15.03
N GLU A 16 -5.04 -3.74 -15.41
CA GLU A 16 -4.99 -4.16 -16.82
C GLU A 16 -6.37 -4.16 -17.48
N ARG A 17 -7.42 -4.57 -16.76
CA ARG A 17 -8.83 -4.48 -17.23
C ARG A 17 -9.28 -3.04 -17.50
N LEU A 18 -8.60 -2.06 -16.91
CA LEU A 18 -8.82 -0.64 -17.13
C LEU A 18 -7.83 -0.08 -18.17
N GLY A 19 -7.06 -0.92 -18.87
CA GLY A 19 -6.11 -0.47 -19.89
C GLY A 19 -4.85 0.21 -19.33
N VAL A 20 -4.59 0.09 -18.03
CA VAL A 20 -3.31 0.47 -17.43
C VAL A 20 -2.34 -0.68 -17.66
N THR A 21 -1.19 -0.40 -18.26
CA THR A 21 -0.21 -1.46 -18.56
C THR A 21 0.47 -1.96 -17.27
N LYS A 22 1.02 -3.17 -17.32
CA LYS A 22 1.85 -3.69 -16.22
C LYS A 22 3.00 -2.75 -15.86
N GLU A 23 3.66 -2.13 -16.84
CA GLU A 23 4.74 -1.17 -16.61
C GLU A 23 4.25 0.09 -15.86
N GLN A 24 3.10 0.63 -16.26
CA GLN A 24 2.48 1.77 -15.57
C GLN A 24 2.06 1.41 -14.14
N SER A 25 1.52 0.19 -13.96
CA SER A 25 1.14 -0.32 -12.65
C SER A 25 2.34 -0.47 -11.72
N ILE A 26 3.48 -0.96 -12.23
CA ILE A 26 4.73 -1.04 -11.46
C ILE A 26 5.20 0.36 -11.06
N LYS A 27 5.20 1.33 -11.97
CA LYS A 27 5.60 2.72 -11.65
C LYS A 27 4.70 3.32 -10.57
N LEU A 28 3.39 3.10 -10.67
CA LEU A 28 2.42 3.53 -9.68
C LEU A 28 2.70 2.91 -8.31
N LEU A 29 2.96 1.61 -8.26
CA LEU A 29 3.28 0.92 -7.01
C LEU A 29 4.59 1.38 -6.39
N THR A 30 5.63 1.59 -7.21
CA THR A 30 6.91 2.15 -6.74
C THR A 30 6.71 3.52 -6.10
N ALA A 31 5.80 4.35 -6.62
CA ALA A 31 5.47 5.63 -6.02
C ALA A 31 4.75 5.48 -4.67
N PHE A 32 3.94 4.42 -4.49
CA PHE A 32 3.28 4.10 -3.23
C PHE A 32 4.14 3.35 -2.22
N SER A 33 5.30 2.80 -2.63
CA SER A 33 6.18 2.02 -1.76
C SER A 33 6.44 2.66 -0.39
N PRO A 34 6.75 3.97 -0.26
CA PRO A 34 6.97 4.57 1.07
C PRO A 34 5.74 4.53 1.98
N ILE A 35 4.54 4.70 1.42
CA ILE A 35 3.28 4.66 2.19
C ILE A 35 2.96 3.21 2.54
N ILE A 36 3.14 2.28 1.59
CA ILE A 36 2.95 0.85 1.80
C ILE A 36 3.90 0.32 2.88
N ASP A 37 5.16 0.76 2.89
CA ASP A 37 6.15 0.40 3.91
C ASP A 37 5.74 0.92 5.29
N LEU A 38 5.22 2.14 5.37
CA LEU A 38 4.72 2.71 6.63
C LEU A 38 3.48 1.95 7.13
N GLU A 39 2.56 1.59 6.23
CA GLU A 39 1.39 0.79 6.57
C GLU A 39 1.77 -0.62 7.02
N LEU A 40 2.77 -1.24 6.37
CA LEU A 40 3.34 -2.51 6.78
C LEU A 40 3.91 -2.44 8.20
N GLN A 41 4.70 -1.41 8.51
CA GLN A 41 5.25 -1.22 9.86
C GLN A 41 4.12 -1.08 10.90
N ASN A 42 3.06 -0.34 10.57
CA ASN A 42 1.90 -0.20 11.45
C ASN A 42 1.14 -1.51 11.64
N ARG A 43 0.93 -2.31 10.57
CA ARG A 43 0.31 -3.64 10.64
C ARG A 43 1.14 -4.63 11.46
N ILE A 44 2.46 -4.59 11.32
CA ILE A 44 3.37 -5.43 12.12
C ILE A 44 3.26 -5.03 13.60
N ARG A 45 3.32 -3.73 13.89
CA ARG A 45 3.25 -3.22 15.26
C ARG A 45 1.92 -3.52 15.93
N SER A 46 0.80 -3.42 15.22
CA SER A 46 -0.54 -3.60 15.80
C SER A 46 -0.85 -5.03 16.25
N VAL A 47 -0.06 -6.00 15.80
CA VAL A 47 -0.15 -7.41 16.22
C VAL A 47 0.36 -7.62 17.64
N PHE A 48 1.20 -6.74 18.16
CA PHE A 48 1.80 -6.86 19.48
C PHE A 48 1.26 -5.78 20.42
N SER A 49 0.96 -6.15 21.67
CA SER A 49 0.76 -5.16 22.73
C SER A 49 2.08 -4.47 23.08
N ASP A 50 2.00 -3.38 23.85
CA ASP A 50 3.20 -2.70 24.34
C ASP A 50 4.03 -3.60 25.27
N GLU A 51 3.38 -4.45 26.07
CA GLU A 51 4.06 -5.43 26.93
C GLU A 51 4.76 -6.52 26.11
N GLU A 52 4.10 -7.05 25.08
CA GLU A 52 4.69 -8.04 24.18
C GLU A 52 5.88 -7.45 23.41
N SER A 53 5.74 -6.22 22.93
CA SER A 53 6.81 -5.50 22.23
C SER A 53 8.04 -5.32 23.13
N LYS A 54 7.84 -4.97 24.40
CA LYS A 54 8.93 -4.88 25.38
C LYS A 54 9.56 -6.24 25.67
N ALA A 55 8.75 -7.29 25.82
CA ALA A 55 9.23 -8.64 26.06
C ALA A 55 10.08 -9.17 24.89
N ILE A 56 9.65 -8.89 23.65
CA ILE A 56 10.42 -9.22 22.44
C ILE A 56 11.78 -8.51 22.46
N GLY A 57 11.83 -7.24 22.85
CA GLY A 57 13.08 -6.48 22.99
C GLY A 57 14.04 -7.10 24.02
N ILE A 58 13.54 -7.42 25.21
CA ILE A 58 14.32 -8.08 26.27
C ILE A 58 14.82 -9.45 25.82
N GLU A 59 13.98 -10.23 25.13
CA GLU A 59 14.38 -11.54 24.60
C GLU A 59 15.47 -11.41 23.54
N ALA A 60 15.37 -10.41 22.65
CA ALA A 60 16.38 -10.14 21.63
C ALA A 60 17.74 -9.78 22.27
N GLU A 61 17.72 -8.89 23.27
CA GLU A 61 18.91 -8.52 24.05
C GLU A 61 19.52 -9.72 24.77
N GLY A 62 18.70 -10.53 25.44
CA GLY A 62 19.15 -11.74 26.15
C GLY A 62 19.75 -12.80 25.24
N LYS A 63 19.33 -12.84 23.96
CA LYS A 63 19.89 -13.72 22.92
C LYS A 63 21.11 -13.12 22.21
N GLY A 64 21.49 -11.89 22.52
CA GLY A 64 22.58 -11.18 21.84
C GLY A 64 22.29 -10.92 20.36
N ILE A 65 21.01 -10.81 19.98
CA ILE A 65 20.60 -10.47 18.62
C ILE A 65 21.15 -9.08 18.31
N LYS A 66 21.92 -8.97 17.22
CA LYS A 66 22.44 -7.69 16.79
C LYS A 66 21.34 -6.85 16.11
N PRO A 67 21.45 -5.51 16.11
CA PRO A 67 20.46 -4.65 15.46
C PRO A 67 20.17 -5.04 14.00
N GLU A 68 21.19 -5.46 13.24
CA GLU A 68 21.05 -5.92 11.86
C GLU A 68 20.20 -7.20 11.70
N ASP A 69 20.18 -8.05 12.73
CA ASP A 69 19.41 -9.31 12.76
C ASP A 69 18.04 -9.13 13.45
N GLY A 70 17.81 -7.97 14.07
CA GLY A 70 16.59 -7.68 14.83
C GLY A 70 15.31 -7.76 13.98
N MET A 71 15.41 -7.42 12.68
CA MET A 71 14.27 -7.52 11.77
C MET A 71 13.85 -8.97 11.52
N PHE A 72 14.81 -9.88 11.33
CA PHE A 72 14.53 -11.31 11.15
C PHE A 72 13.93 -11.91 12.41
N PHE A 73 14.46 -11.56 13.59
CA PHE A 73 13.91 -12.00 14.86
C PHE A 73 12.47 -11.51 15.07
N LEU A 74 12.17 -10.25 14.73
CA LEU A 74 10.81 -9.72 14.80
C LEU A 74 9.88 -10.42 13.79
N GLU A 75 10.35 -10.73 12.59
CA GLU A 75 9.60 -11.50 11.60
C GLU A 75 9.24 -12.90 12.11
N GLU A 76 10.17 -13.61 12.77
CA GLU A 76 9.87 -14.91 13.38
C GLU A 76 8.80 -14.81 14.47
N LYS A 77 8.84 -13.77 15.30
CA LYS A 77 7.82 -13.52 16.34
C LYS A 77 6.46 -13.20 15.73
N TYR A 78 6.47 -12.42 14.67
CA TYR A 78 5.26 -12.07 13.93
C TYR A 78 4.65 -13.31 13.28
N HIS A 79 5.45 -14.09 12.56
CA HIS A 79 5.02 -15.34 11.93
C HIS A 79 4.49 -16.34 12.95
N ALA A 80 5.14 -16.48 14.12
CA ALA A 80 4.64 -17.36 15.18
C ALA A 80 3.25 -16.96 15.69
N LYS A 81 2.90 -15.67 15.62
CA LYS A 81 1.61 -15.14 16.11
C LYS A 81 0.53 -15.09 15.04
N THR A 82 0.88 -14.76 13.81
CA THR A 82 -0.07 -14.52 12.71
C THR A 82 -0.12 -15.65 11.67
N GLY A 83 0.90 -16.50 11.65
CA GLY A 83 1.12 -17.50 10.61
C GLY A 83 1.60 -16.93 9.28
N ARG A 84 2.07 -15.67 9.23
CA ARG A 84 2.49 -14.99 8.00
C ARG A 84 3.83 -14.30 8.12
N TYR A 85 4.55 -14.20 7.00
CA TYR A 85 5.83 -13.48 6.91
C TYR A 85 5.62 -12.01 6.48
N PHE A 86 6.60 -11.14 6.74
CA PHE A 86 6.50 -9.73 6.36
C PHE A 86 6.38 -9.54 4.85
N MET A 87 7.09 -10.36 4.07
CA MET A 87 6.97 -10.33 2.62
C MET A 87 5.59 -10.76 2.11
N GLU A 88 4.84 -11.57 2.87
CA GLU A 88 3.47 -11.93 2.52
C GLU A 88 2.51 -10.78 2.81
N GLU A 89 2.64 -10.14 3.98
CA GLU A 89 1.88 -8.93 4.32
C GLU A 89 2.16 -7.78 3.35
N MET A 90 3.41 -7.59 2.96
CA MET A 90 3.79 -6.60 1.97
C MET A 90 3.11 -6.86 0.62
N ARG A 91 3.06 -8.11 0.15
CA ARG A 91 2.33 -8.46 -1.09
C ARG A 91 0.83 -8.22 -0.97
N LEU A 92 0.23 -8.55 0.16
CA LEU A 92 -1.19 -8.28 0.41
C LEU A 92 -1.47 -6.78 0.34
N LEU A 93 -0.64 -5.96 0.99
CA LEU A 93 -0.71 -4.51 0.92
C LEU A 93 -0.59 -4.01 -0.52
N PHE A 94 0.41 -4.47 -1.29
CA PHE A 94 0.52 -4.09 -2.70
C PHE A 94 -0.75 -4.44 -3.50
N ASN A 95 -1.33 -5.61 -3.28
CA ASN A 95 -2.57 -6.02 -3.93
C ASN A 95 -3.78 -5.18 -3.49
N ASP A 96 -3.87 -4.79 -2.21
CA ASP A 96 -4.89 -3.86 -1.72
C ASP A 96 -4.79 -2.52 -2.46
N TYR A 97 -3.57 -1.98 -2.61
CA TYR A 97 -3.32 -0.73 -3.33
C TYR A 97 -3.61 -0.83 -4.83
N ILE A 98 -3.29 -1.97 -5.48
CA ILE A 98 -3.67 -2.22 -6.88
C ILE A 98 -5.20 -2.15 -7.03
N ASN A 99 -5.92 -2.83 -6.15
CA ASN A 99 -7.38 -2.85 -6.18
C ASN A 99 -7.98 -1.47 -5.88
N HIS A 100 -7.42 -0.73 -4.93
CA HIS A 100 -7.85 0.64 -4.63
C HIS A 100 -7.63 1.58 -5.81
N ALA A 101 -6.45 1.55 -6.43
CA ALA A 101 -6.17 2.34 -7.62
C ALA A 101 -7.14 2.00 -8.76
N ALA A 102 -7.40 0.71 -9.00
CA ALA A 102 -8.37 0.26 -10.00
C ALA A 102 -9.79 0.77 -9.69
N ASN A 103 -10.23 0.73 -8.43
CA ASN A 103 -11.53 1.23 -8.01
C ASN A 103 -11.67 2.74 -8.22
N ILE A 104 -10.62 3.53 -7.95
CA ILE A 104 -10.64 4.98 -8.19
C ILE A 104 -10.73 5.27 -9.69
N ILE A 105 -9.91 4.62 -10.50
CA ILE A 105 -9.93 4.79 -11.97
C ILE A 105 -11.29 4.37 -12.54
N ALA A 106 -11.82 3.22 -12.10
CA ALA A 106 -13.13 2.72 -12.53
C ALA A 106 -14.26 3.67 -12.12
N GLN A 107 -14.21 4.20 -10.89
CA GLN A 107 -15.17 5.18 -10.40
C GLN A 107 -15.10 6.44 -11.26
N ALA A 108 -13.92 7.03 -11.44
CA ALA A 108 -13.74 8.23 -12.24
C ALA A 108 -14.22 8.06 -13.70
N ARG A 109 -14.11 6.85 -14.27
CA ARG A 109 -14.63 6.52 -15.61
C ARG A 109 -16.13 6.25 -15.68
N ARG A 110 -16.76 5.78 -14.60
CA ARG A 110 -18.23 5.65 -14.50
C ARG A 110 -18.87 7.01 -14.26
N ASP A 111 -18.19 7.82 -13.46
CA ASP A 111 -18.64 9.12 -12.98
C ASP A 111 -18.45 10.24 -13.99
N THR A 112 -17.73 10.05 -15.10
CA THR A 112 -17.74 11.00 -16.23
C THR A 112 -19.14 11.25 -16.81
N LYS A 113 -20.14 10.42 -16.50
CA LYS A 113 -21.56 10.65 -16.86
C LYS A 113 -22.36 11.42 -15.78
N TYR A 114 -21.85 11.58 -14.56
CA TYR A 114 -22.56 12.18 -13.41
C TYR A 114 -21.76 13.19 -12.56
N PHE A 115 -20.46 13.40 -12.79
CA PHE A 115 -19.65 14.35 -12.04
C PHE A 115 -19.55 15.69 -12.75
N THR A 116 -20.31 16.65 -12.23
CA THR A 116 -20.08 18.09 -12.38
C THR A 116 -18.71 18.48 -11.82
N GLU A 117 -17.80 18.89 -12.72
CA GLU A 117 -16.55 19.67 -12.53
C GLU A 117 -15.43 19.16 -11.60
N SER A 118 -15.68 18.48 -10.47
CA SER A 118 -14.62 18.11 -9.51
C SER A 118 -13.89 16.79 -9.84
N GLY A 119 -14.62 15.75 -10.23
CA GLY A 119 -14.04 14.44 -10.57
C GLY A 119 -13.29 14.42 -11.90
N GLN A 120 -13.77 15.20 -12.87
CA GLN A 120 -13.16 15.35 -14.19
C GLN A 120 -11.83 16.13 -14.10
N ASN A 121 -11.76 17.13 -13.22
CA ASN A 121 -10.52 17.83 -12.90
C ASN A 121 -9.52 16.91 -12.19
N ASN A 122 -9.94 16.12 -11.18
CA ASN A 122 -9.03 15.22 -10.49
C ASN A 122 -8.51 14.10 -11.38
N LEU A 123 -9.34 13.50 -12.24
CA LEU A 123 -8.88 12.48 -13.19
C LEU A 123 -7.98 13.09 -14.27
N SER A 124 -8.36 14.23 -14.85
CA SER A 124 -7.52 14.93 -15.82
C SER A 124 -6.19 15.38 -15.21
N GLN A 125 -6.20 15.78 -13.95
CA GLN A 125 -5.01 16.20 -13.22
C GLN A 125 -4.16 15.00 -12.82
N PHE A 126 -4.77 13.88 -12.42
CA PHE A 126 -4.07 12.62 -12.20
C PHE A 126 -3.42 12.14 -13.51
N ASP A 127 -4.17 12.03 -14.60
CA ASP A 127 -3.66 11.63 -15.93
C ASP A 127 -2.56 12.57 -16.41
N LYS A 128 -2.70 13.88 -16.17
CA LYS A 128 -1.66 14.87 -16.44
C LYS A 128 -0.41 14.62 -15.60
N LEU A 129 -0.53 14.44 -14.30
CA LEU A 129 0.60 14.18 -13.40
C LEU A 129 1.32 12.87 -13.75
N ILE A 130 0.57 11.83 -14.11
CA ILE A 130 1.09 10.56 -14.64
C ILE A 130 1.85 10.80 -15.97
N SER A 131 1.29 11.59 -16.89
CA SER A 131 1.95 11.92 -18.16
C SER A 131 3.21 12.79 -18.00
N GLU A 132 3.21 13.67 -17.00
CA GLU A 132 4.32 14.57 -16.65
C GLU A 132 5.36 13.88 -15.75
N GLN A 133 5.18 12.60 -15.43
CA GLN A 133 6.04 11.81 -14.54
C GLN A 133 6.17 12.40 -13.12
N LYS A 134 5.16 13.14 -12.67
CA LYS A 134 5.07 13.72 -11.32
C LYS A 134 4.38 12.75 -10.38
N TRP A 135 5.08 11.65 -10.09
CA TRP A 135 4.51 10.49 -9.41
C TRP A 135 4.08 10.77 -7.96
N GLU A 136 4.85 11.55 -7.21
CA GLU A 136 4.52 11.92 -5.82
C GLU A 136 3.25 12.77 -5.73
N ASP A 137 3.08 13.70 -6.67
CA ASP A 137 1.90 14.56 -6.74
C ASP A 137 0.67 13.76 -7.18
N ALA A 138 0.84 12.81 -8.11
CA ALA A 138 -0.23 11.88 -8.50
C ALA A 138 -0.67 11.01 -7.31
N ALA A 139 0.28 10.54 -6.51
CA ALA A 139 0.02 9.74 -5.31
C ALA A 139 -0.71 10.55 -4.22
N LYS A 140 -0.31 11.80 -3.96
CA LYS A 140 -1.00 12.71 -3.03
C LYS A 140 -2.43 13.00 -3.46
N LEU A 141 -2.63 13.28 -4.75
CA LEU A 141 -3.97 13.50 -5.30
C LEU A 141 -4.85 12.24 -5.12
N LEU A 142 -4.28 11.05 -5.28
CA LEU A 142 -4.98 9.80 -5.04
C LEU A 142 -5.37 9.64 -3.56
N ASP A 143 -4.44 9.89 -2.63
CA ASP A 143 -4.67 9.82 -1.18
C ASP A 143 -5.73 10.82 -0.69
N GLU A 144 -5.72 12.06 -1.21
CA GLU A 144 -6.72 13.08 -0.87
C GLU A 144 -8.12 12.68 -1.38
N VAL A 145 -8.21 12.14 -2.59
CA VAL A 145 -9.48 11.65 -3.15
C VAL A 145 -9.99 10.44 -2.35
N LEU A 146 -9.09 9.56 -1.90
CA LEU A 146 -9.40 8.42 -1.05
C LEU A 146 -9.97 8.86 0.31
N LYS A 147 -9.29 9.76 1.02
CA LYS A 147 -9.73 10.27 2.33
C LYS A 147 -11.10 10.96 2.26
N ASN A 148 -11.35 11.74 1.21
CA ASN A 148 -12.63 12.41 1.04
C ASN A 148 -13.77 11.42 0.73
N LYS A 149 -13.48 10.29 0.08
CA LYS A 149 -14.47 9.25 -0.20
C LYS A 149 -14.82 8.44 1.05
N GLU A 150 -13.83 8.12 1.89
CA GLU A 150 -14.06 7.47 3.18
C GLU A 150 -14.93 8.34 4.10
N ALA A 151 -14.68 9.65 4.15
CA ALA A 151 -15.46 10.61 4.93
C ALA A 151 -16.93 10.75 4.46
N GLN A 152 -17.24 10.39 3.21
CA GLN A 152 -18.61 10.39 2.67
C GLN A 152 -19.34 9.06 2.86
N LEU A 153 -18.60 7.96 3.14
CA LEU A 153 -19.15 6.62 3.36
C LEU A 153 -19.41 6.30 4.84
N THR A 154 -18.94 7.14 5.76
CA THR A 154 -19.37 7.16 7.16
C THR A 154 -20.50 8.17 7.35
N PRO A 155 -21.79 7.76 7.35
CA PRO A 155 -22.80 8.59 7.97
C PRO A 155 -22.50 8.61 9.48
N ASN A 156 -22.47 9.82 10.06
CA ASN A 156 -22.42 10.03 11.50
C ASN A 156 -23.33 9.02 12.23
N ASN A 157 -22.71 8.12 13.01
CA ASN A 157 -23.37 7.39 14.08
C ASN A 157 -22.88 7.97 15.40
#